data_AF-A0A6L2PPX3-F1
#
_entry.id   AF-A0A6L2PPX3-F1
#
_cell.length_a   1.000
_cell.length_b   1.000
_cell.length_c   1.000
_cell.angle_alpha   90.00
_cell.angle_beta   90.00
_cell.angle_gamma   90.00
#
_symmetry.space_group_name_H-M   'P 1'
#
loop_
_entity.id
_entity.type
_entity.pdbx_description
1 polymer ?
#
loop_
_entity_poly.entity_id
_entity_poly.type
_entity_poly.pdbx_seq_one_letter_code
_entity_poly.pdbx_strand_id
1 'polypeptide(L)'
;MSTAPDSRASPMSDVPSESGFTTLSLRDKALIKRNINRHHNSNFRFVQQAGYVPVHEQSLHKTGLRGRKTYAFWTLVMLLFFLALGNLLLTFIILGVLRLGQGMESLELVPEKSLVMFYGSTDLDRIYKRDGKLEGFDECPVEITGDNGSVHINLVDKEGHVTEPKINVTLNSTIISGVNSFDVRDPVTNHSVFSTGFPNFGLPRGVKKLDIRMAQTRRITSPVNASLFLRSDTYTRLRGSEGTHMEGREIVWSADQDIYLKSVNGSVVLSGREGISVDIKSIPIASGDGGNPTSVQYKVCVCMPEGKLFRVPVPQGGNNKHVGCHNVNLSSHTNPCM
;
A
#
# COMPACT_ATOMS: atom_id res chain seq x y z
N MET A 1 -34.01 75.77 -90.51
CA MET A 1 -33.88 76.40 -91.84
C MET A 1 -32.68 77.32 -91.77
N SER A 2 -31.66 76.99 -92.58
CA SER A 2 -30.59 77.82 -93.18
C SER A 2 -30.10 79.09 -92.47
N THR A 3 -28.82 79.48 -92.47
CA THR A 3 -27.54 79.03 -93.04
C THR A 3 -26.50 80.06 -92.54
N ALA A 4 -25.24 79.65 -92.33
CA ALA A 4 -24.08 80.55 -92.21
C ALA A 4 -23.82 81.32 -93.55
N PRO A 5 -22.86 82.27 -93.69
CA PRO A 5 -21.41 81.97 -93.65
C PRO A 5 -20.40 83.10 -93.23
N ASP A 6 -19.17 82.66 -92.92
CA ASP A 6 -17.80 83.14 -93.25
C ASP A 6 -17.47 84.65 -93.43
N SER A 7 -16.28 85.20 -93.11
CA SER A 7 -14.93 84.71 -93.40
C SER A 7 -13.81 85.64 -92.83
N ARG A 8 -12.55 85.12 -92.83
CA ARG A 8 -11.21 85.81 -92.84
C ARG A 8 -10.64 86.24 -91.46
N ALA A 9 -9.37 86.06 -91.11
CA ALA A 9 -8.16 85.55 -91.79
C ALA A 9 -7.10 85.13 -90.74
N SER A 10 -6.17 84.25 -91.12
CA SER A 10 -4.86 84.02 -90.46
C SER A 10 -3.75 84.52 -91.40
N PRO A 11 -2.51 84.77 -90.92
CA PRO A 11 -1.50 83.71 -91.00
C PRO A 11 -0.36 83.74 -89.95
N MET A 12 0.31 82.57 -89.82
CA MET A 12 1.74 82.30 -89.48
C MET A 12 2.29 82.82 -88.13
N SER A 13 3.15 82.14 -87.36
CA SER A 13 4.08 81.01 -87.48
C SER A 13 4.27 80.46 -86.03
N ASP A 14 4.70 79.23 -85.68
CA ASP A 14 5.85 78.42 -86.07
C ASP A 14 5.61 76.94 -85.67
N VAL A 15 6.20 76.04 -86.45
CA VAL A 15 6.28 74.57 -86.24
C VAL A 15 7.76 74.24 -85.94
N PRO A 16 8.06 73.35 -84.97
CA PRO A 16 8.42 71.95 -85.29
C PRO A 16 7.71 70.97 -84.33
N SER A 17 6.93 69.99 -84.79
CA SER A 17 7.30 68.70 -85.37
C SER A 17 8.23 67.82 -84.52
N GLU A 18 7.76 66.58 -84.38
CA GLU A 18 8.48 65.31 -84.17
C GLU A 18 8.70 64.74 -82.75
N SER A 19 7.99 63.61 -82.55
CA SER A 19 8.51 62.29 -82.18
C SER A 19 9.23 62.10 -80.83
N GLY A 20 8.75 61.12 -80.05
CA GLY A 20 9.51 60.66 -78.89
C GLY A 20 8.75 59.87 -77.84
N PHE A 21 7.95 58.87 -78.23
CA PHE A 21 7.65 57.77 -77.31
C PHE A 21 8.88 56.87 -77.23
N THR A 22 9.89 57.28 -76.47
CA THR A 22 11.06 56.47 -76.16
C THR A 22 11.48 56.69 -74.72
N THR A 23 11.30 55.62 -73.94
CA THR A 23 12.26 55.17 -72.92
C THR A 23 12.79 56.25 -71.97
N LEU A 24 12.11 56.43 -70.83
CA LEU A 24 12.74 57.01 -69.64
C LEU A 24 14.08 56.32 -69.38
N SER A 25 15.14 57.13 -69.47
CA SER A 25 16.54 56.74 -69.33
C SER A 25 16.78 55.96 -68.03
N LEU A 26 17.58 54.90 -68.12
CA LEU A 26 18.05 54.11 -66.97
C LEU A 26 18.69 54.98 -65.88
N ARG A 27 19.18 56.18 -66.24
CA ARG A 27 19.75 57.16 -65.31
C ARG A 27 18.69 57.83 -64.42
N ASP A 28 17.52 58.16 -64.97
CA ASP A 28 16.43 58.77 -64.18
C ASP A 28 15.75 57.75 -63.27
N LYS A 29 15.67 56.49 -63.72
CA LYS A 29 15.22 55.37 -62.87
C LYS A 29 16.22 55.07 -61.73
N ALA A 30 17.52 55.26 -61.95
CA ALA A 30 18.54 55.07 -60.92
C ALA A 30 18.55 56.21 -59.88
N LEU A 31 18.29 57.46 -60.28
CA LEU A 31 18.21 58.59 -59.36
C LEU A 31 16.95 58.53 -58.47
N ILE A 32 15.81 58.11 -59.00
CA ILE A 32 14.59 57.89 -58.21
C ILE A 32 14.76 56.70 -57.25
N LYS A 33 15.37 55.60 -57.71
CA LYS A 33 15.66 54.43 -56.85
C LYS A 33 16.70 54.75 -55.76
N ARG A 34 17.67 55.63 -56.05
CA ARG A 34 18.67 56.08 -55.06
C ARG A 34 18.07 57.05 -54.04
N ASN A 35 17.11 57.88 -54.42
CA ASN A 35 16.43 58.78 -53.49
C ASN A 35 15.47 58.01 -52.55
N ILE A 36 14.73 57.04 -53.08
CA ILE A 36 13.84 56.18 -52.28
C ILE A 36 14.64 55.30 -51.31
N ASN A 37 15.79 54.77 -51.72
CA ASN A 37 16.63 53.95 -50.83
C ASN A 37 17.32 54.77 -49.73
N ARG A 38 17.43 56.10 -49.87
CA ARG A 38 17.97 56.99 -48.83
C ARG A 38 16.95 57.27 -47.71
N HIS A 39 15.65 57.18 -48.00
CA HIS A 39 14.58 57.34 -47.00
C HIS A 39 14.23 56.06 -46.24
N HIS A 40 14.67 54.88 -46.71
CA HIS A 40 14.45 53.62 -46.00
C HIS A 40 15.55 53.24 -45.01
N ASN A 41 16.70 53.93 -45.01
CA ASN A 41 17.83 53.62 -44.11
C ASN A 41 18.04 54.63 -42.96
N SER A 42 17.01 55.41 -42.60
CA SER A 42 17.04 56.28 -41.41
C SER A 42 15.92 56.02 -40.41
N ASN A 43 15.14 54.93 -40.56
CA ASN A 43 14.01 54.62 -39.68
C ASN A 43 14.20 53.40 -38.77
N PHE A 44 15.44 52.95 -38.53
CA PHE A 44 15.76 51.91 -37.53
C PHE A 44 16.47 52.46 -36.28
N ARG A 45 16.18 53.72 -35.91
CA ARG A 45 16.64 54.27 -34.63
C ARG A 45 15.59 55.12 -33.93
N PHE A 46 14.34 54.66 -33.94
CA PHE A 46 13.25 55.39 -33.29
C PHE A 46 12.17 54.45 -32.71
N VAL A 47 12.60 53.47 -31.91
CA VAL A 47 11.75 52.90 -30.86
C VAL A 47 11.81 53.87 -29.68
N GLN A 48 11.17 55.03 -29.85
CA GLN A 48 10.77 56.00 -28.82
C GLN A 48 10.39 57.28 -29.55
N GLN A 49 9.12 57.37 -29.96
CA GLN A 49 8.26 58.57 -29.93
C GLN A 49 7.17 58.43 -30.98
N ALA A 50 5.94 58.56 -30.49
CA ALA A 50 4.72 58.68 -31.26
C ALA A 50 4.87 59.79 -32.31
N GLY A 51 4.56 59.45 -33.57
CA GLY A 51 4.62 60.39 -34.70
C GLY A 51 3.50 60.07 -35.68
N TYR A 52 2.37 60.74 -35.49
CA TYR A 52 1.22 60.75 -36.38
C TYR A 52 1.66 61.21 -37.78
N VAL A 53 1.52 60.35 -38.79
CA VAL A 53 1.78 60.70 -40.20
C VAL A 53 0.46 61.24 -40.79
N PRO A 54 0.38 62.51 -41.22
CA PRO A 54 -0.87 63.05 -41.75
C PRO A 54 -1.15 62.44 -43.13
N VAL A 55 -2.22 61.65 -43.22
CA VAL A 55 -2.72 61.08 -44.47
C VAL A 55 -3.52 62.16 -45.21
N HIS A 56 -3.01 62.63 -46.34
CA HIS A 56 -3.75 63.53 -47.23
C HIS A 56 -4.76 62.73 -48.08
N GLU A 57 -6.04 62.90 -47.79
CA GLU A 57 -7.15 62.10 -48.32
C GLU A 57 -7.42 62.31 -49.83
N GLN A 58 -6.97 63.42 -50.42
CA GLN A 58 -7.31 63.79 -51.80
C GLN A 58 -6.47 63.10 -52.89
N SER A 59 -5.29 62.55 -52.57
CA SER A 59 -4.48 61.80 -53.52
C SER A 59 -4.79 60.29 -53.55
N LEU A 60 -5.58 59.80 -52.58
CA LEU A 60 -5.92 58.38 -52.47
C LEU A 60 -7.12 57.98 -53.37
N HIS A 61 -7.88 58.95 -53.88
CA HIS A 61 -9.11 58.68 -54.64
C HIS A 61 -8.86 58.25 -56.10
N LYS A 62 -7.63 58.40 -56.61
CA LYS A 62 -7.29 58.21 -58.03
C LYS A 62 -6.40 56.99 -58.32
N THR A 63 -6.01 56.25 -57.29
CA THR A 63 -5.34 54.94 -57.45
C THR A 63 -6.21 53.89 -56.79
N GLY A 64 -6.62 52.86 -57.53
CA GLY A 64 -7.48 51.77 -57.08
C GLY A 64 -6.82 50.85 -56.03
N LEU A 65 -6.16 51.40 -55.01
CA LEU A 65 -5.44 50.70 -53.95
C LEU A 65 -6.35 50.25 -52.78
N ARG A 66 -7.63 50.64 -52.77
CA ARG A 66 -8.58 50.25 -51.71
C ARG A 66 -8.97 48.77 -51.76
N GLY A 67 -8.92 48.13 -52.94
CA GLY A 67 -9.26 46.72 -53.09
C GLY A 67 -8.22 45.78 -52.50
N ARG A 68 -6.93 45.94 -52.87
CA ARG A 68 -5.85 44.99 -52.50
C ARG A 68 -5.54 44.92 -51.01
N LYS A 69 -5.63 46.04 -50.27
CA LYS A 69 -5.39 46.03 -48.82
C LYS A 69 -6.55 45.42 -48.02
N THR A 70 -7.77 45.51 -48.54
CA THR A 70 -8.93 44.85 -47.95
C THR A 70 -8.81 43.33 -48.06
N TYR A 71 -8.35 42.82 -49.21
CA TYR A 71 -8.06 41.37 -49.34
C TYR A 71 -6.96 40.91 -48.38
N ALA A 72 -5.87 41.66 -48.22
CA ALA A 72 -4.82 41.32 -47.26
C ALA A 72 -5.34 41.25 -45.80
N PHE A 73 -6.25 42.17 -45.44
CA PHE A 73 -6.91 42.15 -44.15
C PHE A 73 -7.81 40.92 -43.98
N TRP A 74 -8.68 40.62 -44.96
CA TRP A 74 -9.54 39.44 -44.92
C TRP A 74 -8.76 38.11 -44.94
N THR A 75 -7.62 38.04 -45.63
CA THR A 75 -6.74 36.86 -45.59
C THR A 75 -6.09 36.68 -44.23
N LEU A 76 -5.71 37.76 -43.54
CA LEU A 76 -5.14 37.70 -42.19
C LEU A 76 -6.20 37.28 -41.17
N VAL A 77 -7.42 37.83 -41.29
CA VAL A 77 -8.56 37.42 -40.46
C VAL A 77 -8.89 35.95 -40.67
N MET A 78 -8.93 35.47 -41.92
CA MET A 78 -9.13 34.05 -42.22
C MET A 78 -8.01 33.17 -41.66
N LEU A 79 -6.74 33.59 -41.78
CA LEU A 79 -5.61 32.86 -41.21
C LEU A 79 -5.71 32.78 -39.68
N LEU A 80 -6.07 33.88 -39.02
CA LEU A 80 -6.31 33.91 -37.57
C LEU A 80 -7.49 33.02 -37.17
N PHE A 81 -8.55 33.00 -37.98
CA PHE A 81 -9.71 32.13 -37.77
C PHE A 81 -9.33 30.65 -37.87
N PHE A 82 -8.54 30.26 -38.88
CA PHE A 82 -8.03 28.88 -38.98
C PHE A 82 -7.09 28.51 -37.85
N LEU A 83 -6.26 29.44 -37.37
CA LEU A 83 -5.39 29.22 -36.21
C LEU A 83 -6.23 29.03 -34.94
N ALA A 84 -7.25 29.85 -34.74
CA ALA A 84 -8.20 29.71 -33.63
C ALA A 84 -8.98 28.38 -33.71
N LEU A 85 -9.44 28.00 -34.90
CA LEU A 85 -10.13 26.72 -35.13
C LEU A 85 -9.21 25.52 -34.90
N GLY A 86 -7.94 25.62 -35.30
CA GLY A 86 -6.92 24.62 -35.02
C GLY A 86 -6.65 24.47 -33.53
N ASN A 87 -6.52 25.58 -32.80
CA ASN A 87 -6.39 25.56 -31.34
C ASN A 87 -7.64 25.02 -30.65
N LEU A 88 -8.83 25.35 -31.15
CA LEU A 88 -10.10 24.81 -30.65
C LEU A 88 -10.14 23.29 -30.85
N LEU A 89 -9.80 22.80 -32.04
CA LEU A 89 -9.79 21.38 -32.38
C LEU A 89 -8.73 20.63 -31.56
N LEU A 90 -7.54 21.22 -31.39
CA LEU A 90 -6.49 20.67 -30.53
C LEU A 90 -6.94 20.60 -29.07
N THR A 91 -7.64 21.62 -28.59
CA THR A 91 -8.24 21.61 -27.24
C THR A 91 -9.30 20.50 -27.11
N PHE A 92 -10.16 20.29 -28.12
CA PHE A 92 -11.11 19.18 -28.14
C PHE A 92 -10.44 17.81 -28.18
N ILE A 93 -9.37 17.64 -28.96
CA ILE A 93 -8.59 16.40 -29.01
C ILE A 93 -7.92 16.15 -27.65
N ILE A 94 -7.32 17.18 -27.04
CA ILE A 94 -6.72 17.10 -25.70
C ILE A 94 -7.79 16.67 -24.68
N LEU A 95 -8.96 17.31 -24.67
CA LEU A 95 -10.07 16.94 -23.78
C LEU A 95 -10.55 15.50 -24.00
N GLY A 96 -10.61 15.04 -25.26
CA GLY A 96 -10.98 13.66 -25.60
C GLY A 96 -9.93 12.64 -25.18
N VAL A 97 -8.64 12.92 -25.43
CA VAL A 97 -7.52 12.02 -25.09
C VAL A 97 -7.26 11.97 -23.59
N LEU A 98 -7.36 13.10 -22.88
CA LEU A 98 -7.32 13.12 -21.41
C LEU A 98 -8.56 12.48 -20.77
N ARG A 99 -9.52 12.00 -21.56
CA ARG A 99 -10.75 11.33 -21.09
C ARG A 99 -11.49 12.11 -20.00
N LEU A 100 -11.40 13.44 -19.99
CA LEU A 100 -12.13 14.28 -19.03
C LEU A 100 -13.65 14.14 -19.18
N GLY A 101 -14.14 13.72 -20.35
CA GLY A 101 -15.56 13.47 -20.61
C GLY A 101 -16.04 12.04 -20.43
N GLN A 102 -15.16 11.03 -20.48
CA GLN A 102 -15.56 9.61 -20.53
C GLN A 102 -14.90 8.73 -19.45
N GLY A 103 -13.93 9.26 -18.69
CA GLY A 103 -13.32 8.61 -17.52
C GLY A 103 -13.75 9.23 -16.18
N MET A 104 -14.56 10.29 -16.22
CA MET A 104 -15.17 10.94 -15.05
C MET A 104 -16.70 10.79 -15.02
N GLU A 105 -17.28 9.95 -15.87
CA GLU A 105 -18.72 9.63 -15.80
C GLU A 105 -19.08 8.97 -14.46
N SER A 106 -18.08 8.40 -13.80
CA SER A 106 -18.17 7.81 -12.48
C SER A 106 -17.75 8.73 -11.33
N LEU A 107 -17.34 9.98 -11.55
CA LEU A 107 -16.80 10.81 -10.47
C LEU A 107 -17.63 12.07 -10.26
N GLU A 108 -18.29 12.16 -9.11
CA GLU A 108 -18.98 13.37 -8.67
C GLU A 108 -18.25 14.00 -7.48
N LEU A 109 -17.90 15.27 -7.63
CA LEU A 109 -17.41 16.10 -6.54
C LEU A 109 -18.62 16.74 -5.88
N VAL A 110 -18.75 16.58 -4.56
CA VAL A 110 -19.75 17.28 -3.75
C VAL A 110 -19.03 18.30 -2.86
N PRO A 111 -18.80 19.53 -3.35
CA PRO A 111 -18.02 20.54 -2.63
C PRO A 111 -18.61 20.87 -1.26
N GLU A 112 -19.94 20.91 -1.16
CA GLU A 112 -20.66 21.26 0.07
C GLU A 112 -20.37 20.30 1.23
N LYS A 113 -20.11 19.03 0.92
CA LYS A 113 -19.80 17.98 1.90
C LYS A 113 -18.34 17.58 1.90
N SER A 114 -17.51 18.18 1.05
CA SER A 114 -16.11 17.79 0.81
C SER A 114 -15.94 16.29 0.48
N LEU A 115 -16.90 15.73 -0.28
CA LEU A 115 -16.92 14.31 -0.66
C LEU A 115 -16.59 14.15 -2.14
N VAL A 116 -15.92 13.04 -2.46
CA VAL A 116 -15.73 12.55 -3.82
C VAL A 116 -16.47 11.23 -3.91
N MET A 117 -17.47 11.17 -4.79
CA MET A 117 -18.28 9.99 -5.02
C MET A 117 -17.80 9.29 -6.29
N PHE A 118 -17.62 7.98 -6.18
CA PHE A 118 -17.28 7.12 -7.31
C PHE A 118 -18.50 6.23 -7.63
N TYR A 119 -18.94 6.23 -8.88
CA TYR A 119 -20.07 5.46 -9.39
C TYR A 119 -19.55 4.32 -10.27
N GLY A 120 -19.76 3.09 -9.84
CA GLY A 120 -19.30 1.90 -10.56
C GLY A 120 -17.81 1.60 -10.37
N SER A 121 -17.27 0.72 -11.20
CA SER A 121 -15.90 0.22 -11.10
C SER A 121 -14.89 1.29 -11.52
N THR A 122 -14.07 1.75 -10.59
CA THR A 122 -13.02 2.73 -10.85
C THR A 122 -11.66 2.09 -10.55
N ASP A 123 -10.77 2.10 -11.53
CA ASP A 123 -9.39 1.63 -11.35
C ASP A 123 -8.53 2.79 -10.83
N LEU A 124 -8.00 2.62 -9.61
CA LEU A 124 -7.21 3.62 -8.89
C LEU A 124 -5.98 2.93 -8.29
N ASP A 125 -4.80 3.23 -8.85
CA ASP A 125 -3.52 2.64 -8.40
C ASP A 125 -3.19 3.01 -6.94
N ARG A 126 -3.27 4.30 -6.60
CA ARG A 126 -2.98 4.78 -5.24
C ARG A 126 -3.94 5.86 -4.80
N ILE A 127 -4.66 5.59 -3.72
CA ILE A 127 -5.58 6.54 -3.09
C ILE A 127 -4.94 7.07 -1.81
N TYR A 128 -4.85 8.39 -1.68
CA TYR A 128 -4.45 9.04 -0.43
C TYR A 128 -5.59 9.91 0.09
N LYS A 129 -6.11 9.54 1.26
CA LYS A 129 -7.28 10.19 1.86
C LYS A 129 -6.96 10.64 3.28
N ARG A 130 -7.02 11.95 3.54
CA ARG A 130 -6.59 12.57 4.80
C ARG A 130 -7.45 12.21 6.01
N ASP A 131 -8.75 12.04 5.80
CA ASP A 131 -9.72 11.68 6.84
C ASP A 131 -9.86 10.16 7.02
N GLY A 132 -9.16 9.35 6.20
CA GLY A 132 -9.07 7.89 6.34
C GLY A 132 -10.39 7.13 6.20
N LYS A 133 -11.47 7.81 5.80
CA LYS A 133 -12.84 7.27 5.80
C LYS A 133 -13.22 6.77 4.41
N LEU A 134 -13.43 5.48 4.22
CA LEU A 134 -13.95 4.92 2.97
C LEU A 134 -15.33 4.35 3.27
N GLU A 135 -16.35 4.82 2.55
CA GLU A 135 -17.75 4.45 2.79
C GLU A 135 -18.45 4.12 1.48
N GLY A 136 -19.41 3.21 1.58
CA GLY A 136 -20.28 2.81 0.48
C GLY A 136 -21.60 3.55 0.56
N PHE A 137 -22.39 3.46 -0.51
CA PHE A 137 -23.77 3.93 -0.48
C PHE A 137 -24.63 2.99 0.38
N ASP A 138 -25.83 3.46 0.73
CA ASP A 138 -26.79 2.65 1.47
C ASP A 138 -27.05 1.32 0.73
N GLU A 139 -26.97 0.21 1.46
CA GLU A 139 -27.01 -1.17 0.95
C GLU A 139 -25.99 -1.55 -0.15
N CYS A 140 -25.00 -0.70 -0.43
CA CYS A 140 -23.95 -0.95 -1.43
C CYS A 140 -22.58 -1.03 -0.73
N PRO A 141 -22.06 -2.25 -0.45
CA PRO A 141 -20.75 -2.40 0.18
C PRO A 141 -19.63 -1.83 -0.70
N VAL A 142 -18.59 -1.28 -0.07
CA VAL A 142 -17.37 -0.89 -0.78
C VAL A 142 -16.58 -2.15 -1.07
N GLU A 143 -16.38 -2.45 -2.35
CA GLU A 143 -15.52 -3.54 -2.80
C GLU A 143 -14.18 -2.96 -3.26
N ILE A 144 -13.09 -3.49 -2.70
CA ILE A 144 -11.72 -3.14 -3.10
C ILE A 144 -11.06 -4.42 -3.61
N THR A 145 -10.79 -4.46 -4.91
CA THR A 145 -10.18 -5.62 -5.59
C THR A 145 -8.79 -5.27 -6.09
N GLY A 146 -7.89 -6.25 -6.03
CA GLY A 146 -6.59 -6.18 -6.68
C GLY A 146 -6.56 -7.18 -7.83
N ASP A 147 -6.55 -6.69 -9.07
CA ASP A 147 -6.49 -7.56 -10.26
C ASP A 147 -5.10 -8.17 -10.40
N ASN A 148 -4.96 -9.42 -9.95
CA ASN A 148 -3.68 -10.14 -9.90
C ASN A 148 -2.57 -9.40 -9.10
N GLY A 149 -2.99 -8.54 -8.17
CA GLY A 149 -2.13 -7.67 -7.37
C GLY A 149 -2.52 -7.70 -5.89
N SER A 150 -1.66 -7.15 -5.03
CA SER A 150 -1.93 -7.02 -3.60
C SER A 150 -2.56 -5.69 -3.25
N VAL A 151 -3.54 -5.72 -2.35
CA VAL A 151 -4.18 -4.52 -1.80
C VAL A 151 -3.49 -4.16 -0.48
N HIS A 152 -3.03 -2.91 -0.38
CA HIS A 152 -2.33 -2.39 0.80
C HIS A 152 -3.07 -1.19 1.36
N ILE A 153 -3.60 -1.32 2.58
CA ILE A 153 -4.22 -0.21 3.32
C ILE A 153 -3.29 0.13 4.47
N ASN A 154 -2.67 1.30 4.38
CA ASN A 154 -1.73 1.79 5.38
C ASN A 154 -2.19 3.14 5.92
N LEU A 155 -2.11 3.31 7.24
CA LEU A 155 -2.24 4.63 7.85
C LEU A 155 -0.92 5.39 7.73
N VAL A 156 -1.01 6.68 7.43
CA VAL A 156 0.15 7.55 7.19
C VAL A 156 0.04 8.77 8.11
N ASP A 157 1.13 9.14 8.76
CA ASP A 157 1.20 10.33 9.62
C ASP A 157 1.21 11.64 8.80
N LYS A 158 1.11 12.79 9.47
CA LYS A 158 1.15 14.14 8.89
C LYS A 158 2.42 14.39 8.07
N GLU A 159 3.52 13.75 8.45
CA GLU A 159 4.83 13.82 7.78
C GLU A 159 4.94 12.83 6.60
N GLY A 160 3.90 12.05 6.30
CA GLY A 160 3.91 11.09 5.19
C GLY A 160 4.53 9.73 5.55
N HIS A 161 4.84 9.50 6.82
CA HIS A 161 5.44 8.25 7.29
C HIS A 161 4.38 7.17 7.52
N VAL A 162 4.66 5.96 7.02
CA VAL A 162 3.76 4.82 7.15
C VAL A 162 3.77 4.31 8.59
N THR A 163 2.61 4.33 9.24
CA THR A 163 2.41 3.86 10.61
C THR A 163 2.20 2.35 10.68
N GLU A 164 2.25 1.78 11.89
CA GLU A 164 2.14 0.33 12.12
C GLU A 164 0.81 -0.34 11.76
N PRO A 165 -0.37 0.34 11.86
CA PRO A 165 -1.62 -0.26 11.43
C PRO A 165 -1.63 -0.44 9.91
N LYS A 166 -1.56 -1.70 9.48
CA LYS A 166 -1.47 -2.08 8.07
C LYS A 166 -2.36 -3.28 7.80
N ILE A 167 -3.12 -3.21 6.71
CA ILE A 167 -3.88 -4.33 6.17
C ILE A 167 -3.26 -4.65 4.81
N ASN A 168 -2.67 -5.84 4.71
CA ASN A 168 -2.07 -6.36 3.49
C ASN A 168 -2.87 -7.57 3.03
N VAL A 169 -3.54 -7.43 1.90
CA VAL A 169 -4.27 -8.51 1.24
C VAL A 169 -3.46 -8.94 0.03
N THR A 170 -2.86 -10.13 0.11
CA THR A 170 -2.07 -10.77 -0.95
C THR A 170 -2.79 -12.03 -1.43
N LEU A 171 -2.46 -12.51 -2.63
CA LEU A 171 -3.03 -13.74 -3.22
C LEU A 171 -3.00 -14.96 -2.29
N ASN A 172 -1.96 -15.07 -1.46
CA ASN A 172 -1.75 -16.24 -0.58
C ASN A 172 -2.11 -15.97 0.89
N SER A 173 -2.21 -14.71 1.31
CA SER A 173 -2.38 -14.38 2.72
C SER A 173 -2.99 -13.00 2.93
N THR A 174 -3.72 -12.87 4.03
CA THR A 174 -4.20 -11.60 4.56
C THR A 174 -3.51 -11.36 5.89
N ILE A 175 -2.82 -10.23 6.02
CA ILE A 175 -2.06 -9.86 7.22
C ILE A 175 -2.59 -8.53 7.73
N ILE A 176 -3.00 -8.50 9.00
CA ILE A 176 -3.41 -7.30 9.72
C ILE A 176 -2.42 -7.11 10.86
N SER A 177 -1.69 -5.99 10.86
CA SER A 177 -0.69 -5.65 11.88
C SER A 177 -0.98 -4.31 12.53
N GLY A 178 -0.43 -4.07 13.72
CA GLY A 178 -0.55 -2.77 14.41
C GLY A 178 -1.98 -2.45 14.90
N VAL A 179 -2.79 -3.47 15.17
CA VAL A 179 -4.15 -3.32 15.71
C VAL A 179 -4.25 -3.91 17.11
N ASN A 180 -4.97 -3.22 18.00
CA ASN A 180 -5.21 -3.70 19.38
C ASN A 180 -6.22 -4.85 19.42
N SER A 181 -7.24 -4.77 18.57
CA SER A 181 -8.27 -5.79 18.43
C SER A 181 -8.77 -5.85 16.99
N PHE A 182 -9.06 -7.05 16.51
CA PHE A 182 -9.69 -7.29 15.22
C PHE A 182 -11.02 -8.02 15.45
N ASP A 183 -12.11 -7.39 15.02
CA ASP A 183 -13.46 -7.90 15.15
C ASP A 183 -14.09 -8.11 13.77
N VAL A 184 -14.61 -9.30 13.50
CA VAL A 184 -15.50 -9.59 12.38
C VAL A 184 -16.92 -9.65 12.93
N ARG A 185 -17.85 -8.90 12.33
CA ARG A 185 -19.26 -8.87 12.74
C ARG A 185 -20.14 -9.34 11.60
N ASP A 186 -21.21 -10.04 11.94
CA ASP A 186 -22.27 -10.37 11.01
C ASP A 186 -22.98 -9.06 10.60
N PRO A 187 -23.08 -8.74 9.30
CA PRO A 187 -23.70 -7.50 8.83
C PRO A 187 -25.18 -7.38 9.17
N VAL A 188 -25.90 -8.50 9.31
CA VAL A 188 -27.36 -8.49 9.56
C VAL A 188 -27.67 -8.40 11.05
N THR A 189 -26.97 -9.19 11.86
CA THR A 189 -27.23 -9.26 13.31
C THR A 189 -26.33 -8.32 14.13
N ASN A 190 -25.31 -7.73 13.51
CA ASN A 190 -24.22 -6.97 14.15
C ASN A 190 -23.49 -7.74 15.27
N HIS A 191 -23.67 -9.05 15.33
CA HIS A 191 -23.04 -9.90 16.33
C HIS A 191 -21.59 -10.16 15.94
N SER A 192 -20.65 -10.12 16.89
CA SER A 192 -19.26 -10.48 16.62
C SER A 192 -19.17 -11.99 16.31
N VAL A 193 -18.68 -12.30 15.11
CA VAL A 193 -18.39 -13.64 14.57
C VAL A 193 -16.92 -14.02 14.81
N PHE A 194 -16.05 -13.03 14.99
CA PHE A 194 -14.67 -13.21 15.41
C PHE A 194 -14.24 -11.98 16.19
N SER A 195 -13.46 -12.16 17.25
CA SER A 195 -12.82 -11.05 17.98
C SER A 195 -11.51 -11.53 18.56
N THR A 196 -10.43 -10.77 18.38
CA THR A 196 -9.18 -11.01 19.12
C THR A 196 -9.21 -10.43 20.53
N GLY A 197 -10.19 -9.59 20.86
CA GLY A 197 -10.33 -8.94 22.16
C GLY A 197 -11.02 -9.79 23.23
N PHE A 198 -11.79 -10.81 22.83
CA PHE A 198 -12.54 -11.68 23.74
C PHE A 198 -12.12 -13.15 23.63
N PRO A 199 -11.53 -13.75 24.69
CA PRO A 199 -10.97 -15.11 24.66
C PRO A 199 -12.02 -16.24 24.73
N ASN A 200 -13.31 -15.92 24.88
CA ASN A 200 -14.39 -16.89 25.00
C ASN A 200 -14.90 -17.39 23.64
N PHE A 201 -14.00 -17.60 22.68
CA PHE A 201 -14.38 -18.14 21.38
C PHE A 201 -14.34 -19.67 21.39
N GLY A 202 -15.41 -20.29 20.88
CA GLY A 202 -15.32 -21.66 20.36
C GLY A 202 -14.47 -21.63 19.10
N LEU A 203 -13.34 -22.34 19.10
CA LEU A 203 -12.43 -22.39 17.95
C LEU A 203 -13.21 -22.83 16.69
N PRO A 204 -13.13 -22.09 15.56
CA PRO A 204 -13.77 -22.50 14.32
C PRO A 204 -13.21 -23.83 13.83
N ARG A 205 -14.01 -24.60 13.09
CA ARG A 205 -13.57 -25.90 12.54
C ARG A 205 -12.38 -25.66 11.60
N GLY A 206 -11.32 -26.46 11.76
CA GLY A 206 -10.15 -26.45 10.89
C GLY A 206 -8.89 -25.80 11.47
N VAL A 207 -8.93 -25.23 12.68
CA VAL A 207 -7.72 -24.74 13.36
C VAL A 207 -6.77 -25.90 13.67
N LYS A 208 -5.58 -25.88 13.05
CA LYS A 208 -4.54 -26.92 13.23
C LYS A 208 -3.53 -26.59 14.33
N LYS A 209 -3.22 -25.32 14.51
CA LYS A 209 -2.26 -24.82 15.50
C LYS A 209 -2.90 -23.66 16.25
N LEU A 210 -2.83 -23.70 17.57
CA LEU A 210 -3.28 -22.63 18.45
C LEU A 210 -2.10 -22.17 19.28
N ASP A 211 -1.74 -20.89 19.15
CA ASP A 211 -0.65 -20.26 19.89
C ASP A 211 -1.25 -19.20 20.82
N ILE A 212 -1.23 -19.49 22.12
CA ILE A 212 -1.93 -18.71 23.14
C ILE A 212 -1.16 -18.74 24.46
N ARG A 213 -1.30 -17.66 25.25
CA ARG A 213 -0.71 -17.56 26.59
C ARG A 213 -1.53 -18.27 27.66
N MET A 214 -2.85 -18.30 27.52
CA MET A 214 -3.77 -18.90 28.48
C MET A 214 -5.03 -19.39 27.77
N ALA A 215 -5.44 -20.63 28.04
CA ALA A 215 -6.73 -21.17 27.63
C ALA A 215 -7.49 -21.65 28.86
N GLN A 216 -8.78 -21.32 28.93
CA GLN A 216 -9.71 -21.88 29.89
C GLN A 216 -10.74 -22.70 29.12
N THR A 217 -10.68 -24.02 29.25
CA THR A 217 -11.61 -24.95 28.60
C THR A 217 -11.92 -26.11 29.53
N ARG A 218 -13.07 -26.75 29.29
CA ARG A 218 -13.48 -27.97 30.00
C ARG A 218 -12.72 -29.21 29.50
N ARG A 219 -12.31 -29.22 28.22
CA ARG A 219 -11.70 -30.39 27.58
C ARG A 219 -10.74 -29.97 26.48
N ILE A 220 -9.58 -30.62 26.45
CA ILE A 220 -8.61 -30.57 25.36
C ILE A 220 -8.49 -32.01 24.84
N THR A 221 -8.68 -32.21 23.53
CA THR A 221 -8.65 -33.55 22.92
C THR A 221 -7.99 -33.46 21.55
N SER A 222 -7.21 -34.48 21.18
CA SER A 222 -6.79 -34.64 19.79
C SER A 222 -7.96 -35.12 18.92
N PRO A 223 -7.85 -34.94 17.59
CA PRO A 223 -8.60 -35.73 16.62
C PRO A 223 -8.30 -37.24 16.76
N VAL A 224 -9.24 -38.09 16.35
CA VAL A 224 -9.14 -39.57 16.47
C VAL A 224 -7.86 -40.14 15.83
N ASN A 225 -7.40 -39.53 14.73
CA ASN A 225 -6.27 -40.02 13.94
C ASN A 225 -5.00 -39.16 14.10
N ALA A 226 -4.89 -38.36 15.17
CA ALA A 226 -3.76 -37.47 15.37
C ALA A 226 -3.33 -37.40 16.84
N SER A 227 -2.06 -37.06 17.07
CA SER A 227 -1.53 -36.79 18.41
C SER A 227 -1.76 -35.33 18.80
N LEU A 228 -2.00 -35.09 20.09
CA LEU A 228 -2.08 -33.76 20.69
C LEU A 228 -0.69 -33.37 21.23
N PHE A 229 -0.16 -32.24 20.77
CA PHE A 229 1.10 -31.69 21.26
C PHE A 229 0.86 -30.39 22.03
N LEU A 230 1.28 -30.36 23.29
CA LEU A 230 1.35 -29.15 24.10
C LEU A 230 2.83 -28.78 24.24
N ARG A 231 3.22 -27.62 23.70
CA ARG A 231 4.59 -27.11 23.78
C ARG A 231 4.58 -25.67 24.27
N SER A 232 5.51 -25.35 25.14
CA SER A 232 5.79 -24.01 25.63
C SER A 232 7.29 -23.82 25.70
N ASP A 233 7.78 -22.63 25.36
CA ASP A 233 9.20 -22.30 25.40
C ASP A 233 9.70 -22.00 26.82
N THR A 234 8.78 -21.78 27.77
CA THR A 234 9.12 -21.40 29.16
C THR A 234 8.61 -22.41 30.18
N TYR A 235 7.30 -22.52 30.34
CA TYR A 235 6.66 -23.52 31.19
C TYR A 235 5.24 -23.80 30.73
N THR A 236 4.74 -24.99 31.06
CA THR A 236 3.33 -25.37 30.86
C THR A 236 2.71 -25.68 32.21
N ARG A 237 1.57 -25.06 32.53
CA ARG A 237 0.83 -25.32 33.78
C ARG A 237 -0.59 -25.76 33.47
N LEU A 238 -0.91 -27.01 33.83
CA LEU A 238 -2.26 -27.54 33.76
C LEU A 238 -2.88 -27.48 35.16
N ARG A 239 -4.00 -26.76 35.31
CA ARG A 239 -4.71 -26.61 36.57
C ARG A 239 -6.21 -26.78 36.35
N GLY A 240 -6.81 -27.69 37.11
CA GLY A 240 -8.26 -27.85 37.20
C GLY A 240 -8.75 -27.46 38.59
N SER A 241 -9.93 -26.85 38.67
CA SER A 241 -10.58 -26.53 39.96
C SER A 241 -11.02 -27.79 40.71
N GLU A 242 -11.40 -28.83 39.98
CA GLU A 242 -11.90 -30.12 40.51
C GLU A 242 -10.87 -31.26 40.36
N GLY A 243 -9.65 -30.92 39.93
CA GLY A 243 -8.62 -31.89 39.55
C GLY A 243 -8.39 -31.92 38.04
N THR A 244 -7.37 -32.68 37.63
CA THR A 244 -7.01 -32.87 36.22
C THR A 244 -6.99 -34.35 35.89
N HIS A 245 -7.74 -34.74 34.87
CA HIS A 245 -7.74 -36.09 34.34
C HIS A 245 -7.12 -36.09 32.94
N MET A 246 -6.15 -36.96 32.72
CA MET A 246 -5.46 -37.12 31.44
C MET A 246 -5.53 -38.59 31.04
N GLU A 247 -6.02 -38.84 29.83
CA GLU A 247 -6.16 -40.17 29.27
C GLU A 247 -5.63 -40.15 27.84
N GLY A 248 -4.90 -41.20 27.47
CA GLY A 248 -4.35 -41.38 26.14
C GLY A 248 -3.76 -42.78 25.99
N ARG A 249 -3.54 -43.19 24.74
CA ARG A 249 -2.83 -44.43 24.44
C ARG A 249 -1.40 -44.39 25.01
N GLU A 250 -0.76 -43.24 24.90
CA GLU A 250 0.57 -42.95 25.41
C GLU A 250 0.59 -41.50 25.89
N ILE A 251 1.13 -41.26 27.08
CA ILE A 251 1.31 -39.93 27.64
C ILE A 251 2.79 -39.75 27.95
N VAL A 252 3.44 -38.83 27.24
CA VAL A 252 4.86 -38.50 27.44
C VAL A 252 4.96 -37.09 27.95
N TRP A 253 5.55 -36.92 29.13
CA TRP A 253 5.95 -35.62 29.66
C TRP A 253 7.46 -35.49 29.60
N SER A 254 7.92 -34.41 28.99
CA SER A 254 9.34 -34.08 28.89
C SER A 254 9.50 -32.60 29.22
N ALA A 255 10.49 -32.30 30.06
CA ALA A 255 10.88 -30.96 30.45
C ALA A 255 12.40 -30.91 30.56
N ASP A 256 13.00 -29.75 30.27
CA ASP A 256 14.46 -29.57 30.34
C ASP A 256 14.98 -29.62 31.78
N GLN A 257 14.14 -29.22 32.75
CA GLN A 257 14.47 -29.19 34.18
C GLN A 257 13.61 -30.17 34.95
N ASP A 258 12.43 -29.73 35.40
CA ASP A 258 11.62 -30.47 36.36
C ASP A 258 10.17 -30.67 35.89
N ILE A 259 9.59 -31.79 36.32
CA ILE A 259 8.16 -32.07 36.18
C ILE A 259 7.55 -32.15 37.59
N TYR A 260 6.68 -31.19 37.91
CA TYR A 260 6.02 -31.12 39.21
C TYR A 260 4.60 -31.67 39.16
N LEU A 261 4.36 -32.76 39.91
CA LEU A 261 3.03 -33.31 40.14
C LEU A 261 2.60 -33.00 41.58
N LYS A 262 1.61 -32.11 41.73
CA LYS A 262 1.12 -31.69 43.05
C LYS A 262 -0.38 -31.84 43.14
N SER A 263 -0.83 -32.48 44.22
CA SER A 263 -2.21 -32.49 44.68
C SER A 263 -2.29 -31.79 46.04
N VAL A 264 -3.32 -30.96 46.26
CA VAL A 264 -3.50 -30.24 47.53
C VAL A 264 -4.30 -31.09 48.53
N ASN A 265 -5.44 -31.64 48.10
CA ASN A 265 -6.39 -32.39 48.94
C ASN A 265 -6.78 -33.73 48.28
N GLY A 266 -5.81 -34.47 47.75
CA GLY A 266 -6.07 -35.73 47.07
C GLY A 266 -4.79 -36.48 46.71
N SER A 267 -4.91 -37.56 45.96
CA SER A 267 -3.76 -38.34 45.48
C SER A 267 -3.39 -37.99 44.04
N VAL A 268 -2.11 -38.16 43.72
CA VAL A 268 -1.65 -38.27 42.33
C VAL A 268 -1.64 -39.76 42.00
N VAL A 269 -2.48 -40.18 41.04
CA VAL A 269 -2.56 -41.57 40.60
C VAL A 269 -2.04 -41.64 39.18
N LEU A 270 -0.93 -42.35 39.00
CA LEU A 270 -0.41 -42.73 37.70
C LEU A 270 -0.79 -44.20 37.50
N SER A 271 -1.45 -44.52 36.38
CA SER A 271 -1.85 -45.90 36.05
C SER A 271 -1.74 -46.09 34.55
N GLY A 272 -0.90 -47.02 34.12
CA GLY A 272 -0.71 -47.40 32.74
C GLY A 272 -0.88 -48.91 32.59
N ARG A 273 -1.56 -49.36 31.53
CA ARG A 273 -1.78 -50.79 31.27
C ARG A 273 -0.46 -51.56 31.12
N GLU A 274 0.53 -50.91 30.50
CA GLU A 274 1.88 -51.43 30.28
C GLU A 274 2.88 -50.96 31.36
N GLY A 275 2.37 -50.38 32.45
CA GLY A 275 3.17 -49.82 33.53
C GLY A 275 3.53 -48.34 33.32
N ILE A 276 4.35 -47.84 34.23
CA ILE A 276 4.87 -46.47 34.23
C ILE A 276 6.39 -46.59 34.11
N SER A 277 6.96 -45.96 33.09
CA SER A 277 8.40 -45.87 32.92
C SER A 277 8.87 -44.46 33.29
N VAL A 278 10.00 -44.40 34.00
CA VAL A 278 10.71 -43.16 34.30
C VAL A 278 12.13 -43.33 33.78
N ASP A 279 12.68 -42.32 33.10
CA ASP A 279 14.04 -42.41 32.58
C ASP A 279 15.05 -42.47 33.75
N ILE A 280 15.56 -43.67 33.99
CA ILE A 280 16.50 -44.00 35.06
C ILE A 280 17.79 -43.19 34.93
N LYS A 281 18.20 -42.77 33.72
CA LYS A 281 19.44 -41.99 33.53
C LYS A 281 19.37 -40.62 34.18
N SER A 282 18.19 -40.03 34.26
CA SER A 282 17.94 -38.71 34.85
C SER A 282 17.85 -38.73 36.39
N ILE A 283 17.65 -39.90 37.01
CA ILE A 283 17.52 -40.02 38.47
C ILE A 283 18.92 -40.03 39.11
N PRO A 284 19.20 -39.15 40.10
CA PRO A 284 20.52 -39.08 40.74
C PRO A 284 20.86 -40.38 41.48
N ILE A 285 22.13 -40.77 41.44
CA ILE A 285 22.66 -41.91 42.20
C ILE A 285 23.24 -41.36 43.50
N ALA A 286 22.71 -41.81 44.62
CA ALA A 286 23.24 -41.49 45.93
C ALA A 286 24.32 -42.53 46.29
N SER A 287 25.57 -42.10 46.25
CA SER A 287 26.71 -42.94 46.59
C SER A 287 26.84 -43.06 48.11
N GLY A 288 26.85 -44.29 48.62
CA GLY A 288 27.33 -44.58 49.97
C GLY A 288 28.85 -44.39 50.04
N ASP A 289 29.34 -44.07 51.23
CA ASP A 289 30.78 -43.93 51.48
C ASP A 289 31.48 -45.27 51.26
N GLY A 290 32.14 -45.42 50.11
CA GLY A 290 32.87 -46.62 49.70
C GLY A 290 32.15 -47.53 48.72
N GLY A 291 32.38 -47.32 47.41
CA GLY A 291 32.14 -48.35 46.40
C GLY A 291 31.95 -47.80 44.99
N ASN A 292 32.75 -48.30 44.04
CA ASN A 292 32.64 -47.99 42.62
C ASN A 292 31.18 -48.12 42.12
N PRO A 293 30.71 -47.23 41.22
CA PRO A 293 29.33 -47.17 40.73
C PRO A 293 28.96 -48.30 39.75
N THR A 294 29.82 -49.30 39.57
CA THR A 294 29.57 -50.45 38.69
C THR A 294 28.71 -51.50 39.41
N SER A 295 27.51 -51.10 39.83
CA SER A 295 26.49 -52.06 40.24
C SER A 295 25.52 -52.31 39.08
N VAL A 296 25.19 -53.58 38.87
CA VAL A 296 24.17 -54.03 37.89
C VAL A 296 22.74 -53.83 38.42
N GLN A 297 22.58 -53.58 39.73
CA GLN A 297 21.27 -53.45 40.37
C GLN A 297 21.18 -52.18 41.22
N TYR A 298 20.10 -51.44 41.05
CA TYR A 298 19.81 -50.23 41.81
C TYR A 298 18.49 -50.38 42.54
N LYS A 299 18.42 -49.88 43.77
CA LYS A 299 17.16 -49.65 44.47
C LYS A 299 16.73 -48.20 44.26
N VAL A 300 15.45 -47.99 43.96
CA VAL A 300 14.86 -46.65 43.85
C VAL A 300 14.29 -46.27 45.22
N CYS A 301 14.66 -45.09 45.68
CA CYS A 301 14.30 -44.55 46.98
C CYS A 301 13.58 -43.21 46.80
N VAL A 302 12.70 -42.89 47.76
CA VAL A 302 11.91 -41.66 47.75
C VAL A 302 12.28 -40.83 48.98
N CYS A 303 12.63 -39.57 48.76
CA CYS A 303 12.82 -38.58 49.81
C CYS A 303 11.47 -38.13 50.34
N MET A 304 11.20 -38.39 51.62
CA MET A 304 10.00 -37.86 52.28
C MET A 304 10.36 -36.56 53.02
N PRO A 305 9.49 -35.53 53.02
CA PRO A 305 8.15 -35.49 52.43
C PRO A 305 8.10 -35.01 50.96
N GLU A 306 9.23 -34.62 50.38
CA GLU A 306 9.29 -33.90 49.09
C GLU A 306 8.94 -34.76 47.86
N GLY A 307 9.06 -36.08 47.95
CA GLY A 307 8.78 -37.02 46.86
C GLY A 307 9.90 -37.15 45.81
N LYS A 308 11.08 -36.57 46.03
CA LYS A 308 12.23 -36.68 45.12
C LYS A 308 12.72 -38.14 45.02
N LEU A 309 13.00 -38.61 43.80
CA LEU A 309 13.50 -39.97 43.54
C LEU A 309 15.02 -39.98 43.48
N PHE A 310 15.64 -41.02 44.04
CA PHE A 310 17.08 -41.27 43.91
C PHE A 310 17.40 -42.77 43.85
N ARG A 311 18.60 -43.11 43.36
CA ARG A 311 19.05 -44.49 43.16
C ARG A 311 20.17 -44.84 44.12
N VAL A 312 20.14 -46.05 44.66
CA VAL A 312 21.20 -46.58 45.53
C VAL A 312 21.77 -47.86 44.91
N PRO A 313 23.10 -47.94 44.68
CA PRO A 313 23.71 -49.13 44.10
C PRO A 313 23.69 -50.31 45.09
N VAL A 314 23.37 -51.51 44.59
CA VAL A 314 23.43 -52.75 45.39
C VAL A 314 24.78 -53.44 45.14
N PRO A 315 25.65 -53.59 46.15
CA PRO A 315 26.98 -54.20 45.94
C PRO A 315 26.86 -55.68 45.53
N GLN A 316 27.68 -56.12 44.56
CA GLN A 316 27.63 -57.47 43.97
C GLN A 316 28.32 -58.58 44.79
N GLY A 317 28.78 -58.30 46.02
CA GLY A 317 29.44 -59.28 46.88
C GLY A 317 28.53 -59.72 48.03
N GLY A 318 28.17 -61.01 48.06
CA GLY A 318 27.17 -61.59 48.96
C GLY A 318 27.59 -61.66 50.43
N ASN A 319 27.49 -60.54 51.14
CA ASN A 319 27.44 -60.50 52.60
C ASN A 319 26.42 -59.45 53.02
N ASN A 320 25.18 -59.88 53.31
CA ASN A 320 24.13 -59.33 54.19
C ASN A 320 24.07 -57.82 54.57
N LYS A 321 24.73 -56.91 53.86
CA LYS A 321 24.53 -55.47 53.99
C LYS A 321 23.27 -55.15 53.21
N HIS A 322 22.14 -55.20 53.90
CA HIS A 322 20.90 -54.59 53.43
C HIS A 322 21.15 -53.09 53.25
N VAL A 323 21.66 -52.69 52.08
CA VAL A 323 21.70 -51.28 51.70
C VAL A 323 20.26 -50.88 51.43
N GLY A 324 19.65 -50.23 52.42
CA GLY A 324 18.34 -49.61 52.31
C GLY A 324 18.49 -48.11 52.06
N CYS A 325 17.38 -47.46 51.71
CA CYS A 325 17.33 -46.01 51.50
C CYS A 325 17.79 -45.19 52.73
N HIS A 326 17.76 -45.79 53.92
CA HIS A 326 18.21 -45.20 55.17
C HIS A 326 19.74 -45.18 55.35
N ASN A 327 20.49 -45.96 54.56
CA ASN A 327 21.96 -46.09 54.69
C ASN A 327 22.74 -45.11 53.80
N VAL A 328 22.05 -44.12 53.24
CA VAL A 328 22.60 -43.17 52.27
C VAL A 328 23.16 -41.97 53.01
N ASN A 329 24.32 -41.47 52.59
CA ASN A 329 24.94 -40.31 53.20
C ASN A 329 24.15 -39.02 52.85
N LEU A 330 23.40 -38.51 53.82
CA LEU A 330 22.58 -37.30 53.72
C LEU A 330 23.36 -36.00 54.03
N SER A 331 24.70 -36.03 54.03
CA SER A 331 25.51 -34.82 54.21
C SER A 331 25.26 -33.78 53.11
N SER A 332 25.37 -32.49 53.46
CA SER A 332 24.89 -31.34 52.67
C SER A 332 25.38 -31.27 51.22
N HIS A 333 26.52 -31.89 50.89
CA HIS A 333 27.09 -31.86 49.54
C HIS A 333 26.67 -33.04 48.66
N THR A 334 26.11 -34.11 49.21
CA THR A 334 25.73 -35.33 48.48
C THR A 334 24.29 -35.76 48.75
N ASN A 335 23.50 -34.93 49.45
CA ASN A 335 22.15 -35.28 49.84
C ASN A 335 21.21 -35.26 48.62
N PRO A 336 20.71 -36.42 48.14
CA PRO A 336 19.80 -36.47 47.01
C PRO A 336 18.39 -35.93 47.34
N CYS A 337 18.14 -35.62 48.62
CA CYS A 337 16.87 -35.13 49.15
C CYS A 337 16.87 -33.64 49.44
N MET A 338 17.98 -32.90 49.30
CA MET A 338 17.99 -31.43 49.44
C MET A 338 17.72 -30.72 48.13
#